data_AF-A0A1H3AZT7-F1
#
_entry.id   AF-A0A1H3AZT7-F1
#
_cell.length_a   1.000
_cell.length_b   1.000
_cell.length_c   1.000
_cell.angle_alpha   90.00
_cell.angle_beta   90.00
_cell.angle_gamma   90.00
#
_symmetry.space_group_name_H-M   'P 1'
#
loop_
_entity.id
_entity.type
_entity.pdbx_description
1 polymer ?
#
loop_
_entity_poly.entity_id
_entity_poly.type
_entity_poly.pdbx_seq_one_letter_code
_entity_poly.pdbx_strand_id
1 'polypeptide(L)'
;MIDVELPSGPASGARTRGFAACLASATEVPVTDLPLPEEDLAHALGAWRTWLAEHGSGLVPIADPVRFQWPGWWIAVVARPAGAEVAVLAFGTPPGVVLSPQAPDLLGRATADLPIRAAYAVASLDPVLRRRPVGADLRGTVEGLAVAPAAEAPMQLLDVAQAAAGRGLEGDRYALGAGTFTPRAGRRPGYDLTLIAAEVLDELAAAGQDLDFAGTRRNVLTRGVDVDALVGRRFHIGDVLCEGRRLCEPCVHLDRLSGPGLLRPLIHRGGLRADVLTDGEIRLGAPVVSV
;
A
#
# COMPACT_ATOMS: atom_id res chain seq x y z
N MET A 1 1.52 5.20 -15.51
CA MET A 1 0.40 5.22 -14.56
C MET A 1 -0.88 5.27 -15.37
N ILE A 2 -1.77 4.30 -15.18
CA ILE A 2 -2.93 4.10 -16.06
C ILE A 2 -4.10 4.99 -15.66
N ASP A 3 -4.79 5.44 -16.70
CA ASP A 3 -5.96 6.31 -16.77
C ASP A 3 -6.65 6.54 -15.42
N VAL A 4 -6.51 7.75 -14.92
CA VAL A 4 -7.17 8.25 -13.70
C VAL A 4 -8.39 9.10 -14.02
N GLU A 5 -8.56 9.44 -15.30
CA GLU A 5 -9.62 10.31 -15.77
C GLU A 5 -10.88 9.53 -16.09
N LEU A 6 -12.02 10.19 -15.93
CA LEU A 6 -13.31 9.64 -16.31
C LEU A 6 -13.40 9.60 -17.85
N PRO A 7 -13.66 8.43 -18.47
CA PRO A 7 -13.83 8.37 -19.91
C PRO A 7 -14.99 9.25 -20.39
N SER A 8 -14.82 9.91 -21.54
CA SER A 8 -15.85 10.74 -22.18
C SER A 8 -17.12 9.93 -22.50
N GLY A 9 -18.30 10.55 -22.37
CA GLY A 9 -19.57 9.92 -22.72
C GLY A 9 -20.80 10.56 -22.07
N PRO A 10 -22.02 10.04 -22.34
CA PRO A 10 -23.27 10.61 -21.85
C PRO A 10 -23.43 10.49 -20.33
N ALA A 11 -24.14 11.42 -19.68
CA ALA A 11 -24.28 11.44 -18.22
C ALA A 11 -24.95 10.17 -17.64
N SER A 12 -25.87 9.55 -18.40
CA SER A 12 -26.58 8.31 -18.03
C SER A 12 -25.65 7.11 -17.77
N GLY A 13 -24.44 7.11 -18.33
CA GLY A 13 -23.42 6.06 -18.15
C GLY A 13 -22.26 6.45 -17.22
N ALA A 14 -22.33 7.59 -16.52
CA ALA A 14 -21.20 8.11 -15.75
C ALA A 14 -20.70 7.14 -14.67
N ARG A 15 -21.61 6.44 -13.99
CA ARG A 15 -21.27 5.41 -12.99
C ARG A 15 -20.53 4.23 -13.62
N THR A 16 -20.99 3.72 -14.77
CA THR A 16 -20.33 2.63 -15.49
C THR A 16 -18.93 3.04 -15.94
N ARG A 17 -18.77 4.25 -16.50
CA ARG A 17 -17.45 4.77 -16.91
C ARG A 17 -16.51 5.01 -15.73
N GLY A 18 -17.03 5.50 -14.60
CA GLY A 18 -16.24 5.64 -13.38
C GLY A 18 -15.77 4.30 -12.84
N PHE A 19 -16.63 3.27 -12.89
CA PHE A 19 -16.25 1.91 -12.51
C PHE A 19 -15.17 1.37 -13.43
N ALA A 20 -15.32 1.58 -14.75
CA ALA A 20 -14.33 1.18 -15.73
C ALA A 20 -12.97 1.84 -15.52
N ALA A 21 -12.93 3.14 -15.21
CA ALA A 21 -11.70 3.83 -14.85
C ALA A 21 -11.06 3.23 -13.59
N CYS A 22 -11.86 2.90 -12.57
CA CYS A 22 -11.34 2.22 -11.37
C CYS A 22 -10.79 0.82 -11.70
N LEU A 23 -11.48 0.06 -12.55
CA LEU A 23 -11.06 -1.27 -12.95
C LEU A 23 -9.78 -1.23 -13.79
N ALA A 24 -9.73 -0.37 -14.81
CA ALA A 24 -8.57 -0.11 -15.65
C ALA A 24 -7.34 0.23 -14.80
N SER A 25 -7.54 1.12 -13.82
CA SER A 25 -6.48 1.51 -12.89
C SER A 25 -6.02 0.35 -12.00
N ALA A 26 -6.95 -0.47 -11.50
CA ALA A 26 -6.64 -1.62 -10.63
C ALA A 26 -5.93 -2.76 -11.37
N THR A 27 -6.27 -2.98 -12.64
CA THR A 27 -5.69 -4.05 -13.47
C THR A 27 -4.46 -3.60 -14.23
N GLU A 28 -4.13 -2.31 -14.17
CA GLU A 28 -3.12 -1.69 -15.02
C GLU A 28 -3.34 -2.02 -16.50
N VAL A 29 -4.58 -1.83 -16.98
CA VAL A 29 -4.95 -1.95 -18.41
C VAL A 29 -5.63 -0.66 -18.86
N PRO A 30 -5.32 -0.10 -20.06
CA PRO A 30 -6.01 1.08 -20.58
C PRO A 30 -7.52 0.90 -20.59
N VAL A 31 -8.26 1.96 -20.28
CA VAL A 31 -9.73 1.87 -20.18
C VAL A 31 -10.40 1.52 -21.51
N THR A 32 -9.75 1.82 -22.64
CA THR A 32 -10.17 1.48 -24.00
C THR A 32 -10.15 -0.01 -24.30
N ASP A 33 -9.38 -0.78 -23.52
CA ASP A 33 -9.19 -2.22 -23.74
C ASP A 33 -10.17 -3.05 -22.90
N LEU A 34 -10.90 -2.41 -21.99
CA LEU A 34 -11.99 -3.03 -21.24
C LEU A 34 -13.24 -3.15 -22.14
N PRO A 35 -13.97 -4.28 -22.07
CA PRO A 35 -15.26 -4.38 -22.73
C PRO A 35 -16.25 -3.44 -22.03
N LEU A 36 -16.49 -2.30 -22.65
CA LEU A 36 -17.37 -1.24 -22.18
C LEU A 36 -18.69 -1.29 -22.96
N PRO A 37 -19.70 -2.06 -22.50
CA PRO A 37 -20.99 -2.01 -23.16
C PRO A 37 -21.62 -0.63 -22.95
N GLU A 38 -22.42 -0.15 -23.92
CA GLU A 38 -23.24 1.06 -23.78
C GLU A 38 -24.37 0.91 -22.74
N GLU A 39 -24.46 -0.28 -22.14
CA GLU A 39 -25.51 -0.72 -21.22
C GLU A 39 -25.26 -0.29 -19.76
N ASP A 40 -26.19 -0.63 -18.88
CA ASP A 40 -26.09 -0.33 -17.46
C ASP A 40 -24.94 -1.09 -16.76
N LEU A 41 -24.64 -0.68 -15.52
CA LEU A 41 -23.56 -1.27 -14.73
C LEU A 41 -23.74 -2.79 -14.52
N ALA A 42 -24.96 -3.32 -14.45
CA ALA A 42 -25.18 -4.74 -14.20
C ALA A 42 -24.69 -5.58 -15.39
N HIS A 43 -24.96 -5.14 -16.61
CA HIS A 43 -24.47 -5.77 -17.83
C HIS A 43 -22.95 -5.63 -17.96
N ALA A 44 -22.41 -4.44 -17.70
CA ALA A 44 -20.96 -4.19 -17.72
C ALA A 44 -20.19 -5.09 -16.73
N LEU A 45 -20.73 -5.29 -15.52
CA LEU A 45 -20.15 -6.22 -14.54
C LEU A 45 -20.09 -7.66 -15.06
N GLY A 46 -21.09 -8.11 -15.82
CA GLY A 46 -21.07 -9.42 -16.47
C GLY A 46 -19.95 -9.55 -17.49
N ALA A 47 -19.80 -8.55 -18.38
CA ALA A 47 -18.74 -8.51 -19.38
C ALA A 47 -17.34 -8.48 -18.74
N TRP A 48 -17.14 -7.64 -17.72
CA TRP A 48 -15.85 -7.56 -17.01
C TRP A 48 -15.51 -8.82 -16.22
N ARG A 49 -16.49 -9.54 -15.67
CA ARG A 49 -16.23 -10.84 -15.02
C ARG A 49 -15.65 -11.85 -16.01
N THR A 50 -16.24 -11.95 -17.20
CA THR A 50 -15.73 -12.85 -18.26
C THR A 50 -14.35 -12.43 -18.70
N TRP A 51 -14.16 -11.13 -19.02
CA TRP A 51 -12.87 -10.62 -19.46
C TRP A 51 -11.78 -10.78 -18.40
N LEU A 52 -12.04 -10.49 -17.13
CA LEU A 52 -11.07 -10.72 -16.05
C LEU A 52 -10.69 -12.20 -15.93
N ALA A 53 -11.65 -13.10 -16.10
CA ALA A 53 -11.40 -14.54 -16.02
C ALA A 53 -10.44 -15.02 -17.13
N GLU A 54 -10.53 -14.46 -18.34
CA GLU A 54 -9.57 -14.69 -19.43
C GLU A 54 -8.16 -14.19 -19.08
N HIS A 55 -8.05 -13.21 -18.17
CA HIS A 55 -6.80 -12.61 -17.69
C HIS A 55 -6.38 -13.14 -16.30
N GLY A 56 -6.94 -14.28 -15.88
CA GLY A 56 -6.53 -14.95 -14.62
C GLY A 56 -6.96 -14.21 -13.35
N SER A 57 -7.93 -13.30 -13.44
CA SER A 57 -8.45 -12.53 -12.32
C SER A 57 -9.98 -12.65 -12.21
N GLY A 58 -10.55 -12.21 -11.09
CA GLY A 58 -11.97 -12.25 -10.82
C GLY A 58 -12.47 -10.98 -10.14
N LEU A 59 -13.73 -10.64 -10.43
CA LEU A 59 -14.45 -9.56 -9.76
C LEU A 59 -15.39 -10.13 -8.70
N VAL A 60 -14.98 -10.09 -7.45
CA VAL A 60 -15.63 -10.80 -6.34
C VAL A 60 -16.50 -9.83 -5.53
N PRO A 61 -17.82 -10.05 -5.40
CA PRO A 61 -18.68 -9.15 -4.63
C PRO A 61 -18.32 -9.19 -3.14
N ILE A 62 -18.36 -8.03 -2.49
CA ILE A 62 -18.07 -7.86 -1.07
C ILE A 62 -19.40 -7.63 -0.32
N ALA A 63 -19.73 -8.51 0.62
CA ALA A 63 -21.00 -8.46 1.34
C ALA A 63 -21.07 -7.33 2.39
N ASP A 64 -19.97 -7.08 3.12
CA ASP A 64 -19.88 -6.03 4.14
C ASP A 64 -18.67 -5.13 3.85
N PRO A 65 -18.81 -4.12 2.97
CA PRO A 65 -17.72 -3.24 2.59
C PRO A 65 -17.27 -2.31 3.72
N VAL A 66 -18.11 -2.07 4.74
CA VAL A 66 -17.76 -1.21 5.88
C VAL A 66 -16.73 -1.90 6.78
N ARG A 67 -16.87 -3.22 6.97
CA ARG A 67 -15.92 -4.04 7.74
C ARG A 67 -14.84 -4.70 6.90
N PHE A 68 -14.88 -4.56 5.58
CA PHE A 68 -13.92 -5.17 4.69
C PHE A 68 -12.53 -4.54 4.87
N GLN A 69 -11.53 -5.39 5.09
CA GLN A 69 -10.14 -5.00 5.33
C GLN A 69 -9.24 -5.84 4.44
N TRP A 70 -8.65 -5.21 3.42
CA TRP A 70 -7.82 -5.93 2.47
C TRP A 70 -6.76 -5.00 1.86
N PRO A 71 -5.47 -5.36 1.93
CA PRO A 71 -4.39 -4.58 1.31
C PRO A 71 -4.28 -4.88 -0.20
N GLY A 72 -5.41 -5.06 -0.88
CA GLY A 72 -5.51 -5.26 -2.33
C GLY A 72 -6.55 -4.34 -2.95
N TRP A 73 -6.67 -4.38 -4.27
CA TRP A 73 -7.53 -3.48 -5.04
C TRP A 73 -8.99 -3.86 -4.99
N TRP A 74 -9.84 -2.94 -4.54
CA TRP A 74 -11.28 -3.14 -4.60
C TRP A 74 -12.02 -1.86 -4.97
N ILE A 75 -13.14 -2.02 -5.66
CA ILE A 75 -13.95 -0.93 -6.21
C ILE A 75 -15.22 -0.84 -5.37
N ALA A 76 -15.59 0.36 -4.95
CA ALA A 76 -16.83 0.65 -4.24
C ALA A 76 -17.72 1.58 -5.07
N VAL A 77 -19.03 1.33 -5.05
CA VAL A 77 -20.07 2.25 -5.53
C VAL A 77 -20.61 3.00 -4.32
N VAL A 78 -20.35 4.29 -4.27
CA VAL A 78 -20.67 5.18 -3.15
C VAL A 78 -21.88 6.04 -3.50
N ALA A 79 -22.87 6.04 -2.62
CA ALA A 79 -24.03 6.92 -2.74
C ALA A 79 -23.64 8.39 -2.50
N ARG A 80 -24.23 9.28 -3.28
CA ARG A 80 -24.06 10.74 -3.19
C ARG A 80 -25.41 11.42 -2.98
N PRO A 81 -25.42 12.70 -2.56
CA PRO A 81 -26.64 13.49 -2.50
C PRO A 81 -27.43 13.46 -3.81
N ALA A 82 -28.74 13.71 -3.73
CA ALA A 82 -29.67 13.67 -4.86
C ALA A 82 -29.76 12.31 -5.60
N GLY A 83 -29.36 11.21 -4.95
CA GLY A 83 -29.50 9.86 -5.50
C GLY A 83 -28.44 9.48 -6.54
N ALA A 84 -27.41 10.31 -6.73
CA ALA A 84 -26.28 9.97 -7.58
C ALA A 84 -25.42 8.87 -6.95
N GLU A 85 -24.70 8.13 -7.79
CA GLU A 85 -23.75 7.10 -7.35
C GLU A 85 -22.44 7.23 -8.13
N VAL A 86 -21.32 7.08 -7.43
CA VAL A 86 -19.97 7.18 -8.00
C VAL A 86 -19.15 5.96 -7.67
N ALA A 87 -18.31 5.53 -8.60
CA ALA A 87 -17.34 4.49 -8.35
C ALA A 87 -16.04 5.09 -7.81
N VAL A 88 -15.45 4.41 -6.84
CA VAL A 88 -14.15 4.75 -6.26
C VAL A 88 -13.28 3.50 -6.20
N LEU A 89 -11.98 3.66 -6.39
CA LEU A 89 -10.99 2.62 -6.11
C LEU A 89 -10.48 2.78 -4.70
N ALA A 90 -10.39 1.68 -3.97
CA ALA A 90 -9.93 1.64 -2.60
C ALA A 90 -8.77 0.64 -2.43
N PHE A 91 -7.89 0.95 -1.47
CA PHE A 91 -6.72 0.15 -1.15
C PHE A 91 -6.30 0.34 0.32
N GLY A 92 -5.62 -0.67 0.87
CA GLY A 92 -4.94 -0.59 2.16
C GLY A 92 -5.71 -1.16 3.34
N THR A 93 -5.10 -1.17 4.52
CA THR A 93 -5.71 -1.69 5.76
C THR A 93 -5.28 -0.81 6.95
N PRO A 94 -6.15 0.10 7.44
CA PRO A 94 -7.52 0.38 6.97
C PRO A 94 -7.61 0.98 5.56
N PRO A 95 -8.62 0.59 4.76
CA PRO A 95 -8.73 1.01 3.37
C PRO A 95 -9.22 2.45 3.20
N GLY A 96 -8.60 3.14 2.24
CA GLY A 96 -8.95 4.50 1.82
C GLY A 96 -9.22 4.58 0.33
N VAL A 97 -9.92 5.63 -0.08
CA VAL A 97 -10.12 5.95 -1.49
C VAL A 97 -8.81 6.43 -2.10
N VAL A 98 -8.36 5.74 -3.14
CA VAL A 98 -7.11 6.02 -3.88
C VAL A 98 -7.37 6.46 -5.32
N LEU A 99 -8.62 6.39 -5.79
CA LEU A 99 -9.07 7.00 -7.03
C LEU A 99 -10.57 7.30 -6.93
N SER A 100 -10.99 8.49 -7.40
CA SER A 100 -12.41 8.86 -7.46
C SER A 100 -12.66 9.75 -8.69
N PRO A 101 -12.83 9.16 -9.89
CA PRO A 101 -12.84 9.90 -11.15
C PRO A 101 -14.04 10.86 -11.28
N GLN A 102 -15.15 10.53 -10.61
CA GLN A 102 -16.40 11.29 -10.67
C GLN A 102 -16.56 12.30 -9.52
N ALA A 103 -15.83 12.13 -8.43
CA ALA A 103 -15.99 12.90 -7.19
C ALA A 103 -14.65 13.04 -6.46
N PRO A 104 -13.74 13.92 -6.93
CA PRO A 104 -12.39 14.06 -6.36
C PRO A 104 -12.36 14.37 -4.86
N ASP A 105 -13.42 14.94 -4.30
CA ASP A 105 -13.59 15.21 -2.86
C ASP A 105 -13.59 13.94 -1.99
N LEU A 106 -13.75 12.76 -2.59
CA LEU A 106 -13.69 11.48 -1.89
C LEU A 106 -12.27 10.94 -1.73
N LEU A 107 -11.26 11.49 -2.41
CA LEU A 107 -9.88 11.00 -2.34
C LEU A 107 -9.33 11.06 -0.90
N GLY A 108 -8.64 10.01 -0.46
CA GLY A 108 -8.07 9.88 0.89
C GLY A 108 -9.10 9.56 2.00
N ARG A 109 -10.41 9.59 1.71
CA ARG A 109 -11.45 9.28 2.69
C ARG A 109 -11.39 7.81 3.09
N ALA A 110 -11.59 7.54 4.38
CA ALA A 110 -11.72 6.17 4.87
C ALA A 110 -13.01 5.56 4.33
N THR A 111 -12.91 4.37 3.77
CA THR A 111 -14.06 3.66 3.17
C THR A 111 -15.12 3.28 4.20
N ALA A 112 -14.73 3.06 5.46
CA ALA A 112 -15.63 2.82 6.58
C ALA A 112 -16.60 3.99 6.86
N ASP A 113 -16.25 5.21 6.42
CA ASP A 113 -17.05 6.42 6.60
C ASP A 113 -17.96 6.73 5.39
N LEU A 114 -17.95 5.88 4.36
CA LEU A 114 -18.67 6.12 3.10
C LEU A 114 -19.97 5.31 3.02
N PRO A 115 -21.05 5.88 2.46
CA PRO A 115 -22.30 5.16 2.22
C PRO A 115 -22.17 4.25 0.99
N ILE A 116 -21.52 3.09 1.14
CA ILE A 116 -21.26 2.13 0.06
C ILE A 116 -22.53 1.30 -0.24
N ARG A 117 -22.93 1.24 -1.52
CA ARG A 117 -24.09 0.48 -2.01
C ARG A 117 -23.70 -0.88 -2.57
N ALA A 118 -22.55 -0.97 -3.21
CA ALA A 118 -21.99 -2.20 -3.74
C ALA A 118 -20.47 -2.11 -3.71
N ALA A 119 -19.79 -3.24 -3.61
CA ALA A 119 -18.34 -3.29 -3.64
C ALA A 119 -17.84 -4.62 -4.22
N TYR A 120 -16.67 -4.56 -4.86
CA TYR A 120 -16.08 -5.68 -5.56
C TYR A 120 -14.56 -5.71 -5.39
N ALA A 121 -14.02 -6.84 -4.98
CA ALA A 121 -12.59 -7.10 -4.96
C ALA A 121 -12.11 -7.57 -6.34
N VAL A 122 -10.96 -7.05 -6.80
CA VAL A 122 -10.28 -7.54 -8.01
C VAL A 122 -9.16 -8.49 -7.59
N ALA A 123 -9.40 -9.80 -7.68
CA ALA A 123 -8.51 -10.81 -7.10
C ALA A 123 -7.98 -11.82 -8.14
N SER A 124 -6.77 -12.32 -7.94
CA SER A 124 -6.21 -13.43 -8.74
C SER A 124 -7.07 -14.69 -8.62
N LEU A 125 -7.23 -15.42 -9.73
CA LEU A 125 -7.84 -16.76 -9.76
C LEU A 125 -6.85 -17.87 -9.39
N ASP A 126 -5.55 -17.62 -9.44
CA ASP A 126 -4.50 -18.57 -9.05
C ASP A 126 -3.97 -18.20 -7.66
N PRO A 127 -4.44 -18.84 -6.56
CA PRO A 127 -3.93 -18.61 -5.22
C PRO A 127 -2.61 -19.34 -4.95
N VAL A 128 -2.07 -20.11 -5.91
CA VAL A 128 -0.85 -20.89 -5.71
C VAL A 128 0.35 -19.98 -5.50
N LEU A 129 0.95 -20.08 -4.31
CA LEU A 129 2.16 -19.34 -3.95
C LEU A 129 3.38 -19.96 -4.63
N ARG A 130 3.77 -19.40 -5.77
CA ARG A 130 5.03 -19.77 -6.44
C ARG A 130 6.17 -19.06 -5.73
N ARG A 131 7.24 -19.81 -5.40
CA ARG A 131 8.46 -19.20 -4.88
C ARG A 131 9.01 -18.26 -5.94
N ARG A 132 9.19 -17.00 -5.58
CA ARG A 132 9.90 -16.05 -6.43
C ARG A 132 11.33 -16.57 -6.61
N PRO A 133 11.87 -16.60 -7.84
CA PRO A 133 13.26 -16.97 -8.04
C PRO A 133 14.16 -16.14 -7.12
N VAL A 134 15.24 -16.76 -6.63
CA VAL A 134 16.29 -16.02 -5.92
C VAL A 134 16.98 -15.11 -6.95
N GLY A 135 16.42 -13.92 -7.14
CA GLY A 135 17.06 -12.80 -7.84
C GLY A 135 18.36 -12.37 -7.17
N ALA A 136 19.08 -11.51 -7.90
CA ALA A 136 20.45 -11.02 -7.66
C ALA A 136 20.82 -10.71 -6.21
N ASP A 137 22.13 -10.70 -5.93
CA ASP A 137 22.71 -10.14 -4.71
C ASP A 137 22.22 -8.70 -4.52
N LEU A 138 21.34 -8.49 -3.54
CA LEU A 138 20.79 -7.19 -3.20
C LEU A 138 21.77 -6.48 -2.28
N ARG A 139 22.24 -5.30 -2.70
CA ARG A 139 23.23 -4.50 -1.97
C ARG A 139 22.83 -3.03 -1.95
N GLY A 140 22.99 -2.38 -0.81
CA GLY A 140 22.73 -0.95 -0.65
C GLY A 140 23.34 -0.43 0.64
N THR A 141 22.88 0.74 1.08
CA THR A 141 23.34 1.37 2.33
C THR A 141 22.19 2.00 3.09
N VAL A 142 22.37 2.19 4.40
CA VAL A 142 21.49 2.99 5.24
C VAL A 142 21.79 4.48 4.99
N GLU A 143 20.79 5.23 4.57
CA GLU A 143 20.88 6.68 4.36
C GLU A 143 20.24 7.48 5.50
N GLY A 144 19.26 6.89 6.19
CA GLY A 144 18.55 7.54 7.28
C GLY A 144 18.06 6.53 8.32
N LEU A 145 18.04 6.96 9.58
CA LEU A 145 17.48 6.21 10.69
C LEU A 145 16.49 7.08 11.47
N ALA A 146 15.38 6.47 11.88
CA ALA A 146 14.37 7.14 12.65
C ALA A 146 13.60 6.19 13.58
N VAL A 147 13.15 6.72 14.71
CA VAL A 147 12.22 6.04 15.63
C VAL A 147 11.08 6.97 15.99
N ALA A 148 9.93 6.45 16.40
CA ALA A 148 8.95 7.28 17.10
C ALA A 148 8.65 6.66 18.47
N PRO A 149 8.67 7.44 19.57
CA PRO A 149 8.48 6.92 20.92
C PRO A 149 7.04 6.44 21.21
N ALA A 150 6.06 6.85 20.41
CA ALA A 150 4.66 6.42 20.54
C ALA A 150 3.94 6.38 19.17
N ALA A 151 2.79 5.69 19.10
CA ALA A 151 1.95 5.45 17.91
C ALA A 151 1.95 6.60 16.86
N GLU A 152 1.59 7.80 17.30
CA GLU A 152 1.37 8.99 16.45
C GLU A 152 2.38 10.10 16.74
N ALA A 153 3.37 9.84 17.61
CA ALA A 153 4.42 10.81 17.89
C ALA A 153 5.22 11.12 16.60
N PRO A 154 5.80 12.34 16.51
CA PRO A 154 6.74 12.67 15.46
C PRO A 154 7.91 11.67 15.43
N MET A 155 8.38 11.35 14.22
CA MET A 155 9.60 10.57 14.06
C MET A 155 10.81 11.41 14.49
N GLN A 156 11.78 10.77 15.13
CA GLN A 156 13.03 11.35 15.59
C GLN A 156 14.16 10.73 14.78
N LEU A 157 14.92 11.58 14.08
CA LEU A 157 16.08 11.14 13.30
C LEU A 157 17.24 10.76 14.24
N LEU A 158 18.00 9.75 13.84
CA LEU A 158 19.13 9.21 14.58
C LEU A 158 20.33 9.01 13.63
N ASP A 159 21.53 9.09 14.18
CA ASP A 159 22.74 8.63 13.49
C ASP A 159 23.00 7.13 13.71
N VAL A 160 22.48 6.60 14.82
CA VAL A 160 22.72 5.26 15.34
C VAL A 160 21.47 4.74 16.05
N ALA A 161 21.11 3.48 15.81
CA ALA A 161 20.01 2.81 16.49
C ALA A 161 20.44 1.44 17.03
N GLN A 162 20.03 1.13 18.27
CA GLN A 162 20.23 -0.19 18.86
C GLN A 162 19.07 -1.10 18.47
N ALA A 163 19.37 -2.23 17.84
CA ALA A 163 18.42 -3.25 17.44
C ALA A 163 18.46 -4.41 18.45
N ALA A 164 17.28 -4.78 18.95
CA ALA A 164 17.10 -5.92 19.85
C ALA A 164 16.31 -7.03 19.15
N ALA A 165 16.87 -8.24 19.17
CA ALA A 165 16.31 -9.42 18.53
C ALA A 165 14.87 -9.68 19.00
N GLY A 166 13.97 -9.85 18.04
CA GLY A 166 12.56 -10.10 18.27
C GLY A 166 11.78 -8.94 18.88
N ARG A 167 12.39 -7.76 19.07
CA ARG A 167 11.75 -6.57 19.65
C ARG A 167 11.74 -5.38 18.71
N GLY A 168 12.82 -5.16 17.94
CA GLY A 168 12.97 -3.98 17.09
C GLY A 168 13.97 -2.97 17.62
N LEU A 169 13.83 -1.71 17.20
CA LEU A 169 14.75 -0.64 17.61
C LEU A 169 14.41 -0.07 18.99
N GLU A 170 15.42 0.12 19.83
CA GLU A 170 15.25 0.79 21.12
C GLU A 170 14.69 2.21 20.93
N GLY A 171 13.72 2.59 21.77
CA GLY A 171 13.03 3.87 21.67
C GLY A 171 11.92 3.93 20.62
N ASP A 172 11.71 2.89 19.80
CA ASP A 172 10.57 2.85 18.88
C ASP A 172 9.30 2.27 19.52
N ARG A 173 8.17 2.86 19.16
CA ARG A 173 6.80 2.49 19.55
C ARG A 173 6.52 1.00 19.40
N TYR A 174 7.02 0.33 18.36
CA TYR A 174 6.76 -1.10 18.18
C TYR A 174 7.60 -1.97 19.12
N ALA A 175 8.83 -1.58 19.45
CA ALA A 175 9.65 -2.25 20.46
C ALA A 175 9.10 -2.10 21.89
N LEU A 176 8.29 -1.05 22.11
CA LEU A 176 7.54 -0.81 23.35
C LEU A 176 6.13 -1.42 23.35
N GLY A 177 5.70 -2.06 22.24
CA GLY A 177 4.33 -2.57 22.12
C GLY A 177 3.25 -1.47 22.06
N ALA A 178 3.63 -0.23 21.79
CA ALA A 178 2.78 0.96 21.78
C ALA A 178 2.52 1.54 20.37
N GLY A 179 2.83 0.80 19.31
CA GLY A 179 2.52 1.18 17.93
C GLY A 179 1.03 1.01 17.60
N THR A 180 0.52 1.82 16.66
CA THR A 180 -0.89 1.79 16.22
C THR A 180 -1.37 0.39 15.82
N PHE A 181 -0.48 -0.38 15.17
CA PHE A 181 -0.79 -1.71 14.66
C PHE A 181 -0.24 -2.84 15.51
N THR A 182 0.23 -2.56 16.73
CA THR A 182 0.77 -3.61 17.61
C THR A 182 -0.24 -4.74 17.76
N PRO A 183 0.16 -6.01 17.57
CA PRO A 183 -0.72 -7.15 17.77
C PRO A 183 -1.31 -7.18 19.19
N ARG A 184 -2.63 -7.38 19.29
CA ARG A 184 -3.32 -7.45 20.59
C ARG A 184 -2.93 -8.65 21.45
N ALA A 185 -2.41 -9.71 20.84
CA ALA A 185 -2.00 -10.92 21.54
C ALA A 185 -0.82 -11.58 20.81
N GLY A 186 0.22 -11.91 21.59
CA GLY A 186 1.42 -12.59 21.14
C GLY A 186 2.30 -11.76 20.22
N ARG A 187 3.54 -12.22 20.04
CA ARG A 187 4.44 -11.69 19.01
C ARG A 187 3.95 -12.12 17.63
N ARG A 188 3.98 -11.22 16.65
CA ARG A 188 3.74 -11.54 15.23
C ARG A 188 4.93 -11.10 14.39
N PRO A 189 5.25 -11.81 13.30
CA PRO A 189 6.30 -11.39 12.37
C PRO A 189 5.98 -10.06 11.66
N GLY A 190 7.01 -9.27 11.36
CA GLY A 190 6.97 -8.06 10.56
C GLY A 190 6.61 -6.79 11.34
N TYR A 191 7.00 -6.74 12.61
CA TYR A 191 6.73 -5.60 13.50
C TYR A 191 7.99 -5.01 14.13
N ASP A 192 9.15 -5.66 14.02
CA ASP A 192 10.37 -5.21 14.68
C ASP A 192 11.02 -4.02 13.95
N LEU A 193 10.98 -4.04 12.61
CA LEU A 193 11.68 -3.04 11.79
C LEU A 193 10.90 -2.70 10.52
N THR A 194 10.98 -1.44 10.10
CA THR A 194 10.42 -0.97 8.82
C THR A 194 11.46 -0.23 7.98
N LEU A 195 11.48 -0.48 6.67
CA LEU A 195 12.43 0.11 5.73
C LEU A 195 11.68 0.77 4.57
N ILE A 196 12.30 1.74 3.90
CA ILE A 196 11.86 2.33 2.63
C ILE A 196 13.06 2.76 1.79
N ALA A 197 12.94 2.64 0.47
CA ALA A 197 13.96 3.09 -0.48
C ALA A 197 13.90 4.61 -0.67
N ALA A 198 15.06 5.27 -0.66
CA ALA A 198 15.18 6.70 -0.92
C ALA A 198 14.78 7.06 -2.35
N GLU A 199 14.97 6.13 -3.29
CA GLU A 199 14.52 6.23 -4.68
C GLU A 199 13.01 6.50 -4.77
N VAL A 200 12.20 5.96 -3.85
CA VAL A 200 10.76 6.25 -3.78
C VAL A 200 10.50 7.72 -3.46
N LEU A 201 11.27 8.30 -2.52
CA LEU A 201 11.11 9.70 -2.14
C LEU A 201 11.61 10.63 -3.24
N ASP A 202 12.74 10.29 -3.88
CA ASP A 202 13.29 11.02 -5.02
C ASP A 202 12.28 11.09 -6.17
N GLU A 203 11.61 9.97 -6.49
CA GLU A 203 10.56 9.91 -7.51
C GLU A 203 9.32 10.73 -7.15
N LEU A 204 8.89 10.71 -5.87
CA LEU A 204 7.76 11.53 -5.41
C LEU A 204 8.08 13.02 -5.51
N ALA A 205 9.27 13.43 -5.06
CA ALA A 205 9.72 14.82 -5.15
C ALA A 205 9.78 15.28 -6.63
N ALA A 206 10.30 14.44 -7.53
CA ALA A 206 10.31 14.71 -8.97
C ALA A 206 8.91 14.86 -9.58
N ALA A 207 7.90 14.19 -8.99
CA ALA A 207 6.49 14.33 -9.36
C ALA A 207 5.77 15.50 -8.66
N GLY A 208 6.49 16.34 -7.89
CA GLY A 208 5.93 17.47 -7.15
C GLY A 208 5.22 17.09 -5.85
N GLN A 209 5.49 15.90 -5.32
CA GLN A 209 4.96 15.40 -4.05
C GLN A 209 6.10 15.29 -3.03
N ASP A 210 6.36 16.38 -2.30
CA ASP A 210 7.41 16.39 -1.29
C ASP A 210 6.99 15.57 -0.06
N LEU A 211 7.66 14.42 0.13
CA LEU A 211 7.56 13.59 1.33
C LEU A 211 8.97 13.38 1.89
N ASP A 212 9.21 13.90 3.09
CA ASP A 212 10.47 13.65 3.79
C ASP A 212 10.52 12.24 4.41
N PHE A 213 11.71 11.81 4.81
CA PHE A 213 11.89 10.49 5.41
C PHE A 213 11.06 10.31 6.67
N ALA A 214 10.99 11.32 7.55
CA ALA A 214 10.19 11.27 8.77
C ALA A 214 8.69 11.05 8.46
N GLY A 215 8.18 11.66 7.39
CA GLY A 215 6.82 11.52 6.89
C GLY A 215 6.49 10.11 6.39
N THR A 216 7.49 9.30 6.01
CA THR A 216 7.24 7.88 5.68
C THR A 216 6.85 7.04 6.92
N ARG A 217 7.20 7.53 8.12
CA ARG A 217 7.08 6.85 9.42
C ARG A 217 7.77 5.49 9.47
N ARG A 218 8.78 5.27 8.63
CA ARG A 218 9.62 4.07 8.57
C ARG A 218 10.89 4.26 9.41
N ASN A 219 11.52 3.17 9.81
CA ASN A 219 12.69 3.23 10.69
C ASN A 219 14.00 3.41 9.94
N VAL A 220 14.12 2.86 8.74
CA VAL A 220 15.35 2.89 7.95
C VAL A 220 15.05 3.39 6.55
N LEU A 221 15.76 4.42 6.13
CA LEU A 221 15.86 4.84 4.73
C LEU A 221 17.07 4.14 4.12
N THR A 222 16.88 3.47 2.99
CA THR A 222 17.96 2.76 2.29
C THR A 222 18.18 3.34 0.90
N ARG A 223 19.41 3.21 0.38
CA ARG A 223 19.73 3.55 -1.01
C ARG A 223 20.42 2.40 -1.74
N GLY A 224 20.14 2.25 -3.02
CA GLY A 224 20.77 1.29 -3.93
C GLY A 224 20.23 -0.14 -3.84
N VAL A 225 19.26 -0.40 -2.95
CA VAL A 225 18.70 -1.73 -2.71
C VAL A 225 17.20 -1.77 -2.99
N ASP A 226 16.75 -2.76 -3.75
CA ASP A 226 15.33 -3.08 -3.89
C ASP A 226 14.82 -3.70 -2.58
N VAL A 227 14.29 -2.84 -1.69
CA VAL A 227 13.74 -3.22 -0.39
C VAL A 227 12.54 -4.16 -0.50
N ASP A 228 11.74 -4.04 -1.55
CA ASP A 228 10.56 -4.88 -1.75
C ASP A 228 10.98 -6.29 -2.17
N ALA A 229 12.12 -6.43 -2.85
CA ALA A 229 12.72 -7.72 -3.17
C ALA A 229 13.32 -8.48 -1.98
N LEU A 230 13.45 -7.85 -0.81
CA LEU A 230 13.87 -8.51 0.43
C LEU A 230 12.74 -9.29 1.11
N VAL A 231 11.49 -9.21 0.65
CA VAL A 231 10.38 -10.02 1.17
C VAL A 231 10.70 -11.52 1.07
N GLY A 232 10.63 -12.22 2.20
CA GLY A 232 10.94 -13.64 2.32
C GLY A 232 12.44 -13.95 2.32
N ARG A 233 13.31 -12.94 2.41
CA ARG A 233 14.77 -13.11 2.43
C ARG A 233 15.38 -12.65 3.73
N ARG A 234 16.53 -13.24 4.05
CA ARG A 234 17.42 -12.73 5.10
C ARG A 234 18.40 -11.74 4.51
N PHE A 235 18.76 -10.74 5.29
CA PHE A 235 19.72 -9.72 4.91
C PHE A 235 20.35 -9.12 6.15
N HIS A 236 21.57 -8.61 5.99
CA HIS A 236 22.24 -7.83 7.02
C HIS A 236 21.99 -6.34 6.81
N ILE A 237 21.85 -5.60 7.91
CA ILE A 237 22.04 -4.15 7.97
C ILE A 237 23.19 -3.89 8.93
N GLY A 238 24.38 -3.57 8.42
CA GLY A 238 25.59 -3.64 9.22
C GLY A 238 25.77 -5.06 9.77
N ASP A 239 25.89 -5.20 11.09
CA ASP A 239 26.05 -6.49 11.76
C ASP A 239 24.71 -7.14 12.16
N VAL A 240 23.58 -6.43 12.01
CA VAL A 240 22.25 -6.91 12.43
C VAL A 240 21.65 -7.78 11.33
N LEU A 241 21.35 -9.04 11.65
CA LEU A 241 20.64 -9.94 10.76
C LEU A 241 19.13 -9.69 10.85
N CYS A 242 18.49 -9.50 9.70
CA CYS A 242 17.07 -9.25 9.54
C CYS A 242 16.42 -10.28 8.62
N GLU A 243 15.09 -10.41 8.71
CA GLU A 243 14.27 -11.19 7.77
C GLU A 243 13.12 -10.35 7.24
N GLY A 244 13.07 -10.14 5.93
CA GLY A 244 11.98 -9.43 5.28
C GLY A 244 10.70 -10.26 5.30
N ARG A 245 9.59 -9.66 5.74
CA ARG A 245 8.33 -10.37 5.95
C ARG A 245 7.27 -10.07 4.91
N ARG A 246 7.00 -8.78 4.69
CA ARG A 246 5.93 -8.32 3.79
C ARG A 246 6.12 -6.85 3.44
N LEU A 247 5.45 -6.42 2.38
CA LEU A 247 5.35 -5.00 2.04
C LEU A 247 4.68 -4.22 3.17
N CYS A 248 5.13 -2.99 3.35
CA CYS A 248 4.57 -2.02 4.28
C CYS A 248 3.60 -1.10 3.53
N GLU A 249 2.54 -1.70 3.01
CA GLU A 249 1.53 -1.03 2.19
C GLU A 249 0.94 0.21 2.89
N PRO A 250 0.66 1.29 2.13
CA PRO A 250 0.06 2.50 2.68
C PRO A 250 -1.38 2.25 3.12
N CYS A 251 -1.82 3.02 4.11
CA CYS A 251 -3.17 2.97 4.65
C CYS A 251 -3.63 4.35 5.09
N VAL A 252 -4.93 4.55 5.29
CA VAL A 252 -5.50 5.88 5.61
C VAL A 252 -4.88 6.50 6.86
N HIS A 253 -4.43 5.67 7.81
CA HIS A 253 -3.74 6.16 9.00
C HIS A 253 -2.40 6.84 8.66
N LEU A 254 -1.65 6.34 7.67
CA LEU A 254 -0.43 6.98 7.18
C LEU A 254 -0.75 8.33 6.52
N ASP A 255 -1.72 8.35 5.62
CA ASP A 255 -2.15 9.56 4.90
C ASP A 255 -2.56 10.68 5.88
N ARG A 256 -3.29 10.34 6.95
CA ARG A 256 -3.68 11.30 8.00
C ARG A 256 -2.49 11.92 8.74
N LEU A 257 -1.40 11.17 8.93
CA LEU A 257 -0.24 11.61 9.69
C LEU A 257 0.79 12.34 8.82
N SER A 258 0.85 12.00 7.54
CA SER A 258 1.91 12.43 6.62
C SER A 258 1.44 13.46 5.59
N GLY A 259 0.13 13.66 5.47
CA GLY A 259 -0.48 14.59 4.52
C GLY A 259 -1.34 13.84 3.48
N PRO A 260 -2.42 14.47 2.98
CA PRO A 260 -3.35 13.83 2.07
C PRO A 260 -2.70 13.51 0.72
N GLY A 261 -3.04 12.36 0.15
CA GLY A 261 -2.67 11.99 -1.23
C GLY A 261 -1.42 11.12 -1.35
N LEU A 262 -0.90 10.60 -0.23
CA LEU A 262 0.25 9.70 -0.19
C LEU A 262 -0.12 8.24 -0.37
N LEU A 263 -1.41 7.88 -0.26
CA LEU A 263 -1.86 6.50 -0.45
C LEU A 263 -1.45 5.94 -1.81
N ARG A 264 -1.98 6.52 -2.90
CA ARG A 264 -1.82 5.99 -4.26
C ARG A 264 -0.35 5.92 -4.70
N PRO A 265 0.49 6.96 -4.49
CA PRO A 265 1.88 6.93 -4.96
C PRO A 265 2.78 5.89 -4.26
N LEU A 266 2.38 5.45 -3.06
CA LEU A 266 3.11 4.47 -2.24
C LEU A 266 2.59 3.03 -2.38
N ILE A 267 1.53 2.78 -3.16
CA ILE A 267 1.00 1.42 -3.35
C ILE A 267 2.10 0.54 -3.94
N HIS A 268 2.34 -0.62 -3.31
CA HIS A 268 3.39 -1.58 -3.65
C HIS A 268 4.82 -1.04 -3.60
N ARG A 269 5.03 0.17 -3.05
CA ARG A 269 6.34 0.82 -2.88
C ARG A 269 6.49 1.51 -1.52
N GLY A 270 5.59 1.18 -0.58
CA GLY A 270 5.57 1.72 0.77
C GLY A 270 6.66 1.17 1.69
N GLY A 271 7.54 0.32 1.13
CA GLY A 271 8.70 -0.27 1.78
C GLY A 271 8.44 -1.64 2.40
N LEU A 272 9.32 -2.04 3.32
CA LEU A 272 9.39 -3.40 3.87
C LEU A 272 9.07 -3.41 5.37
N ARG A 273 8.35 -4.44 5.82
CA ARG A 273 8.30 -4.89 7.22
C ARG A 273 9.24 -6.07 7.41
N ALA A 274 10.08 -6.01 8.44
CA ALA A 274 11.08 -7.02 8.74
C ALA A 274 11.07 -7.41 10.23
N ASP A 275 11.64 -8.58 10.52
CA ASP A 275 12.00 -9.00 11.87
C ASP A 275 13.51 -8.79 12.10
N VAL A 276 13.86 -8.42 13.32
CA VAL A 276 15.26 -8.36 13.79
C VAL A 276 15.60 -9.71 14.41
N LEU A 277 16.61 -10.40 13.87
CA LEU A 277 16.98 -11.75 14.29
C LEU A 277 18.15 -11.79 15.27
N THR A 278 19.00 -10.77 15.27
CA THR A 278 20.15 -10.65 16.18
C THR A 278 20.20 -9.26 16.81
N ASP A 279 20.76 -9.18 18.00
CA ASP A 279 21.08 -7.89 18.62
C ASP A 279 22.22 -7.21 17.85
N GLY A 280 22.27 -5.88 17.91
CA GLY A 280 23.39 -5.11 17.38
C GLY A 280 23.05 -3.66 17.12
N GLU A 281 23.95 -2.98 16.44
CA GLU A 281 23.84 -1.56 16.17
C GLU A 281 23.71 -1.31 14.66
N ILE A 282 22.81 -0.41 14.28
CA ILE A 282 22.65 0.08 12.92
C ILE A 282 23.10 1.54 12.90
N ARG A 283 24.01 1.89 11.98
CA ARG A 283 24.53 3.26 11.80
C ARG A 283 24.20 3.77 10.40
N LEU A 284 24.16 5.08 10.23
CA LEU A 284 24.18 5.68 8.90
C LEU A 284 25.39 5.20 8.11
N GLY A 285 25.19 4.94 6.82
CA GLY A 285 26.19 4.37 5.91
C GLY A 285 26.41 2.86 6.05
N ALA A 286 25.76 2.19 7.02
CA ALA A 286 25.89 0.74 7.17
C ALA A 286 25.42 0.01 5.90
N PRO A 287 26.14 -1.05 5.47
CA PRO A 287 25.76 -1.80 4.28
C PRO A 287 24.47 -2.59 4.52
N VAL A 288 23.62 -2.68 3.50
CA VAL A 288 22.48 -3.59 3.43
C VAL A 288 22.82 -4.68 2.42
N VAL A 289 22.84 -5.95 2.81
CA VAL A 289 23.28 -7.05 1.94
C VAL A 289 22.41 -8.28 2.14
N SER A 290 21.85 -8.85 1.06
CA SER A 290 21.14 -10.14 1.12
C SER A 290 22.08 -11.30 1.45
N VAL A 291 21.59 -12.26 2.24
CA VAL A 291 22.28 -13.52 2.59
C VAL A 291 22.05 -14.59 1.55
#